data_AF-A0A2X4UHD5-F1
#
_entry.id   AF-A0A2X4UHD5-F1
#
_cell.length_a   1.000
_cell.length_b   1.000
_cell.length_c   1.000
_cell.angle_alpha   90.00
_cell.angle_beta   90.00
_cell.angle_gamma   90.00
#
_symmetry.space_group_name_H-M   'P 1'
#
loop_
_entity.id
_entity.type
_entity.pdbx_description
1 polymer ?
#
loop_
_entity_poly.entity_id
_entity_poly.type
_entity_poly.pdbx_seq_one_letter_code
_entity_poly.pdbx_strand_id
1 'polypeptide(L)'
;MTTDGRASGLGVGGTSSGFMACDLARSVAAGDAAALPLLLRDLHPAVSAYSRARARNVGHPFSEADRLALDACRSILAALASPSGADLPFLRLAYSLAAETADTRFAVRRDAPLTRLQQDILILRTIVGLDPEQTAVAMALSPRRVRVEQHAALSSLRAA
;
A
#
# COMPACT_ATOMS: atom_id res chain seq x y z
N MET A 1 -41.48 12.00 -29.87
CA MET A 1 -40.14 12.50 -30.27
C MET A 1 -39.48 12.96 -28.98
N THR A 2 -38.96 12.09 -28.12
CA THR A 2 -37.94 11.02 -28.28
C THR A 2 -36.58 11.55 -28.71
N THR A 3 -35.71 11.71 -27.71
CA THR A 3 -34.24 11.47 -27.62
C THR A 3 -33.84 12.02 -26.24
N ASP A 4 -33.77 11.22 -25.18
CA ASP A 4 -32.68 10.31 -24.79
C ASP A 4 -31.26 10.80 -25.12
N GLY A 5 -30.39 10.77 -24.11
CA GLY A 5 -29.05 11.33 -24.15
C GLY A 5 -28.35 11.32 -22.79
N ARG A 6 -28.50 10.24 -22.02
CA ARG A 6 -27.57 9.91 -20.93
C ARG A 6 -26.16 9.79 -21.51
N ALA A 7 -25.28 10.71 -21.15
CA ALA A 7 -23.85 10.47 -21.16
C ALA A 7 -23.39 10.17 -19.73
N SER A 8 -23.41 8.88 -19.41
CA SER A 8 -22.70 8.28 -18.30
C SER A 8 -21.21 8.58 -18.43
N GLY A 9 -20.69 9.51 -17.63
CA GLY A 9 -19.26 9.62 -17.37
C GLY A 9 -18.87 8.67 -16.26
N LEU A 10 -18.55 7.41 -16.59
CA LEU A 10 -17.81 6.55 -15.67
C LEU A 10 -16.41 7.16 -15.48
N GLY A 11 -16.19 7.80 -14.34
CA GLY A 11 -14.86 8.16 -13.87
C GLY A 11 -14.08 6.89 -13.52
N VAL A 12 -13.40 6.30 -14.49
CA VAL A 12 -12.29 5.36 -14.24
C VAL A 12 -11.08 6.21 -13.87
N GLY A 13 -11.00 6.63 -12.60
CA GLY A 13 -10.00 7.60 -12.10
C GLY A 13 -9.07 7.04 -11.02
N GLY A 14 -8.73 5.74 -11.06
CA GLY A 14 -7.93 5.10 -10.00
C GLY A 14 -6.46 4.83 -10.31
N THR A 15 -6.01 4.94 -11.56
CA THR A 15 -4.73 4.35 -12.01
C THR A 15 -3.55 5.33 -12.10
N SER A 16 -3.76 6.63 -11.89
CA SER A 16 -2.71 7.65 -12.02
C SER A 16 -1.86 7.85 -10.76
N SER A 17 -2.40 7.60 -9.56
CA SER A 17 -1.72 7.94 -8.29
C SER A 17 -0.45 7.11 -8.03
N GLY A 18 -0.45 5.82 -8.33
CA GLY A 18 0.70 4.94 -8.10
C GLY A 18 1.90 5.26 -9.02
N PHE A 19 1.64 5.62 -10.28
CA PHE A 19 2.69 6.03 -11.22
C PHE A 19 3.22 7.43 -10.91
N MET A 20 2.37 8.38 -10.52
CA MET A 20 2.82 9.71 -10.09
C MET A 20 3.72 9.63 -8.84
N ALA A 21 3.39 8.76 -7.88
CA ALA A 21 4.22 8.56 -6.70
C ALA A 21 5.62 8.01 -7.04
N CYS A 22 5.76 7.14 -8.06
CA CYS A 22 7.05 6.64 -8.52
C CYS A 22 7.95 7.73 -9.11
N ASP A 23 7.39 8.61 -9.94
CA ASP A 23 8.16 9.71 -10.55
C ASP A 23 8.53 10.78 -9.52
N LEU A 24 7.64 11.08 -8.58
CA LEU A 24 7.93 11.94 -7.44
C LEU A 24 9.01 11.34 -6.54
N ALA A 25 8.96 10.03 -6.26
CA ALA A 25 9.99 9.35 -5.49
C ALA A 25 11.37 9.41 -6.16
N ARG A 26 11.44 9.26 -7.49
CA ARG A 26 12.68 9.44 -8.25
C ARG A 26 13.19 10.88 -8.18
N SER A 27 12.31 11.86 -8.25
CA SER A 27 12.66 13.28 -8.14
C SER A 27 13.20 13.62 -6.75
N VAL A 28 12.55 13.12 -5.69
CA VAL A 28 13.03 13.23 -4.30
C VAL A 28 14.40 12.57 -4.13
N ALA A 29 14.61 11.37 -4.69
CA ALA A 29 15.90 10.68 -4.66
C ALA A 29 17.01 11.47 -5.40
N ALA A 30 16.66 12.23 -6.45
CA ALA A 30 17.57 13.12 -7.16
C ALA A 30 17.85 14.44 -6.40
N GLY A 31 17.25 14.66 -5.23
CA GLY A 31 17.43 15.85 -4.41
C GLY A 31 16.45 16.98 -4.69
N ASP A 32 15.38 16.75 -5.46
CA ASP A 32 14.34 17.75 -5.69
C ASP A 32 13.47 17.94 -4.43
N ALA A 33 13.78 19.00 -3.69
CA ALA A 33 13.05 19.37 -2.48
C ALA A 33 11.59 19.78 -2.76
N ALA A 34 11.25 20.23 -3.97
CA ALA A 34 9.88 20.59 -4.34
C ALA A 34 8.99 19.36 -4.56
N ALA A 35 9.58 18.22 -4.92
CA ALA A 35 8.87 16.95 -5.08
C ALA A 35 8.49 16.30 -3.73
N LEU A 36 9.21 16.59 -2.65
CA LEU A 36 8.97 16.01 -1.33
C LEU A 36 7.55 16.24 -0.77
N PRO A 37 7.02 17.47 -0.69
CA PRO A 37 5.67 17.70 -0.20
C PRO A 37 4.59 17.06 -1.10
N LEU A 38 4.84 16.95 -2.41
CA LEU A 38 3.95 16.28 -3.34
C LEU A 38 3.94 14.76 -3.11
N LEU A 39 5.12 14.15 -2.94
CA LEU A 39 5.24 12.74 -2.61
C LEU A 39 4.51 12.42 -1.29
N LEU A 40 4.73 13.23 -0.26
CA LEU A 40 4.10 13.02 1.05
C LEU A 40 2.59 13.17 1.00
N ARG A 41 2.06 14.09 0.19
CA ARG A 41 0.62 14.27 -0.02
C ARG A 41 -0.06 12.99 -0.50
N ASP A 42 0.60 12.23 -1.37
CA ASP A 42 0.06 11.00 -1.94
C ASP A 42 0.41 9.76 -1.10
N LEU A 43 1.64 9.71 -0.56
CA LEU A 43 2.16 8.58 0.18
C LEU A 43 1.54 8.45 1.58
N HIS A 44 1.43 9.56 2.33
CA HIS A 44 1.02 9.52 3.73
C HIS A 44 -0.38 8.93 3.93
N PRO A 45 -1.42 9.30 3.15
CA PRO A 45 -2.74 8.67 3.27
C PRO A 45 -2.71 7.16 3.01
N ALA A 46 -1.97 6.71 2.00
CA ALA A 46 -1.86 5.30 1.65
C ALA A 46 -1.17 4.48 2.74
N VAL A 47 -0.04 4.96 3.26
CA VAL A 47 0.69 4.32 4.36
C VAL A 47 -0.15 4.35 5.64
N SER A 48 -0.84 5.45 5.96
CA SER A 48 -1.74 5.52 7.11
C SER A 48 -2.89 4.51 7.01
N ALA A 49 -3.50 4.37 5.83
CA ALA A 49 -4.55 3.39 5.60
C ALA A 49 -4.05 1.95 5.80
N TYR A 50 -2.86 1.64 5.29
CA TYR A 50 -2.19 0.35 5.51
C TYR A 50 -1.90 0.10 7.00
N SER A 51 -1.29 1.05 7.69
CA SER A 51 -0.94 0.97 9.12
C SER A 51 -2.17 0.76 10.00
N ARG A 52 -3.27 1.48 9.73
CA ARG A 52 -4.54 1.34 10.46
C ARG A 52 -5.18 -0.01 10.21
N ALA A 53 -5.11 -0.54 8.99
CA ALA A 53 -5.60 -1.87 8.67
C ALA A 53 -4.82 -2.97 9.39
N ARG A 54 -3.50 -2.82 9.48
CA ARG A 54 -2.61 -3.70 10.27
C ARG A 54 -2.93 -3.64 11.76
N ALA A 55 -3.11 -2.44 12.31
CA ALA A 55 -3.44 -2.20 13.72
C ALA A 55 -4.81 -2.75 14.12
N ARG A 56 -5.85 -2.54 13.28
CA ARG A 56 -7.22 -3.04 13.53
C ARG A 56 -7.26 -4.55 13.69
N ASN A 57 -6.44 -5.29 12.93
CA ASN A 57 -6.43 -6.74 13.04
C ASN A 57 -5.93 -7.25 14.41
N VAL A 58 -5.21 -6.43 15.17
CA VAL A 58 -4.59 -6.81 16.44
C VAL A 58 -5.18 -6.02 17.63
N GLY A 59 -6.11 -5.08 17.38
CA GLY A 59 -6.83 -4.33 18.42
C GLY A 59 -6.09 -3.11 18.95
N HIS A 60 -5.09 -2.59 18.24
CA HIS A 60 -4.34 -1.40 18.65
C HIS A 60 -5.09 -0.09 18.37
N PRO A 61 -4.91 0.97 19.20
CA PRO A 61 -5.54 2.27 18.99
C PRO A 61 -4.99 2.99 17.75
N PHE A 62 -5.78 3.89 17.16
CA PHE A 62 -5.37 4.63 15.94
C PHE A 62 -4.15 5.52 16.15
N SER A 63 -3.92 6.04 17.36
CA SER A 63 -2.74 6.83 17.67
C SER A 63 -1.43 6.04 17.48
N GLU A 64 -1.44 4.73 17.76
CA GLU A 64 -0.29 3.86 17.48
C GLU A 64 -0.12 3.62 15.98
N ALA A 65 -1.22 3.44 15.24
CA ALA A 65 -1.18 3.28 13.79
C ALA A 65 -0.67 4.54 13.07
N ASP A 66 -1.05 5.73 13.55
CA ASP A 66 -0.60 7.00 12.98
C ASP A 66 0.88 7.26 13.29
N ARG A 67 1.34 6.92 14.50
CA ARG A 67 2.77 6.94 14.82
C ARG A 67 3.57 6.00 13.91
N LEU A 68 3.05 4.80 13.67
CA LEU A 68 3.65 3.85 12.74
C LEU A 68 3.72 4.37 11.32
N ALA A 69 2.67 5.04 10.84
CA ALA A 69 2.65 5.61 9.50
C ALA A 69 3.73 6.69 9.32
N LEU A 70 3.94 7.54 10.33
CA LEU A 70 5.03 8.52 10.34
C LEU A 70 6.41 7.87 10.34
N ASP A 71 6.61 6.85 11.18
CA ASP A 71 7.88 6.11 11.26
C ASP A 71 8.17 5.39 9.93
N ALA A 72 7.17 4.77 9.31
CA ALA A 72 7.28 4.18 7.98
C ALA A 72 7.61 5.23 6.90
N CYS A 73 6.93 6.39 6.89
CA CYS A 73 7.24 7.47 5.93
C CYS A 73 8.68 7.97 6.09
N ARG A 74 9.18 8.10 7.32
CA ARG A 74 10.58 8.47 7.59
C ARG A 74 11.55 7.42 7.06
N SER A 75 11.29 6.14 7.31
CA SER A 75 12.11 5.04 6.78
C SER A 75 12.13 5.03 5.25
N ILE A 76 10.98 5.27 4.60
CA ILE A 76 10.88 5.36 3.14
C ILE A 76 11.72 6.52 2.61
N LEU A 77 11.58 7.71 3.19
CA LEU A 77 12.36 8.88 2.77
C LEU A 77 13.87 8.68 2.99
N ALA A 78 14.26 8.08 4.11
CA ALA A 78 15.66 7.73 4.38
C ALA A 78 16.20 6.72 3.36
N ALA A 79 15.39 5.74 2.96
CA ALA A 79 15.76 4.76 1.94
C ALA A 79 15.85 5.38 0.53
N LEU A 80 14.98 6.32 0.18
CA LEU A 80 15.07 7.06 -1.10
C LEU A 80 16.32 7.93 -1.19
N ALA A 81 16.78 8.48 -0.08
CA ALA A 81 18.03 9.25 -0.01
C ALA A 81 19.28 8.35 -0.02
N SER A 82 19.12 7.03 0.14
CA SER A 82 20.21 6.07 0.15
C SER A 82 20.52 5.58 -1.27
N PRO A 83 21.81 5.43 -1.65
CA PRO A 83 22.19 4.86 -2.95
C PRO A 83 21.58 3.48 -3.22
N SER A 84 21.38 2.67 -2.18
CA SER A 84 20.80 1.33 -2.28
C SER A 84 19.29 1.30 -2.52
N GLY A 85 18.59 2.43 -2.32
CA GLY A 85 17.14 2.54 -2.55
C GLY A 85 16.77 2.69 -4.03
N ALA A 86 17.74 2.98 -4.90
CA ALA A 86 17.52 3.26 -6.32
C ALA A 86 17.13 2.02 -7.14
N ASP A 87 17.50 0.82 -6.68
CA ASP A 87 17.36 -0.42 -7.48
C ASP A 87 16.00 -1.11 -7.32
N LEU A 88 15.18 -0.67 -6.36
CA LEU A 88 13.87 -1.25 -6.10
C LEU A 88 12.76 -0.39 -6.68
N PRO A 89 11.72 -0.98 -7.30
CA PRO A 89 10.50 -0.27 -7.61
C PRO A 89 9.94 0.42 -6.36
N PHE A 90 9.53 1.68 -6.47
CA PHE A 90 9.09 2.48 -5.32
C PHE A 90 8.01 1.78 -4.48
N LEU A 91 7.02 1.15 -5.12
CA LEU A 91 5.97 0.39 -4.40
C LEU A 91 6.54 -0.76 -3.56
N ARG A 92 7.54 -1.48 -4.08
CA ARG A 92 8.20 -2.56 -3.36
C ARG A 92 8.92 -2.02 -2.13
N LEU A 93 9.69 -0.96 -2.31
CA LEU A 93 10.43 -0.29 -1.24
C LEU A 93 9.48 0.28 -0.16
N ALA A 94 8.42 0.97 -0.58
CA ALA A 94 7.47 1.59 0.32
C ALA A 94 6.74 0.56 1.20
N TYR A 95 6.19 -0.48 0.57
CA TYR A 95 5.41 -1.47 1.30
C TYR A 95 6.26 -2.52 2.02
N SER A 96 7.50 -2.78 1.60
CA SER A 96 8.43 -3.59 2.41
C SER A 96 8.77 -2.89 3.72
N LEU A 97 9.10 -1.59 3.68
CA LEU A 97 9.41 -0.81 4.88
C LEU A 97 8.18 -0.61 5.78
N ALA A 98 7.02 -0.37 5.18
CA ALA A 98 5.77 -0.26 5.94
C ALA A 98 5.40 -1.61 6.61
N ALA A 99 5.56 -2.73 5.92
CA ALA A 99 5.33 -4.06 6.48
C ALA A 99 6.32 -4.39 7.60
N GLU A 100 7.61 -4.15 7.39
CA GLU A 100 8.66 -4.34 8.41
C GLU A 100 8.39 -3.49 9.66
N THR A 101 8.08 -2.21 9.49
CA THR A 101 7.71 -1.32 10.60
C THR A 101 6.46 -1.85 11.33
N ALA A 102 5.46 -2.35 10.59
CA ALA A 102 4.27 -2.96 11.16
C ALA A 102 4.53 -4.28 11.88
N ASP A 103 5.45 -5.11 11.41
CA ASP A 103 5.82 -6.38 12.04
C ASP A 103 6.60 -6.16 13.34
N THR A 104 7.44 -5.12 13.41
CA THR A 104 8.13 -4.78 14.67
C THR A 104 7.18 -4.23 15.73
N ARG A 105 6.08 -3.58 15.32
CA ARG A 105 5.16 -2.91 16.25
C ARG A 105 3.93 -3.72 16.64
N PHE A 106 3.39 -4.53 15.72
CA PHE A 106 2.14 -5.26 15.90
C PHE A 106 2.40 -6.77 15.84
N ALA A 107 2.12 -7.45 16.96
CA ALA A 107 2.24 -8.90 17.02
C ALA A 107 1.34 -9.59 15.98
N VAL A 108 1.80 -10.75 15.48
CA VAL A 108 0.97 -11.61 14.63
C VAL A 108 -0.09 -12.26 15.49
N ARG A 109 -1.37 -12.07 15.12
CA ARG A 109 -2.48 -12.76 15.78
C ARG A 109 -2.44 -14.24 15.38
N ARG A 110 -2.18 -15.12 16.35
CA ARG A 110 -1.94 -16.54 16.12
C ARG A 110 -3.19 -17.30 15.65
N ASP A 111 -4.36 -16.85 16.08
CA ASP A 111 -5.65 -17.48 15.75
C ASP A 111 -6.40 -16.74 14.63
N ALA A 112 -5.68 -15.98 13.80
CA ALA A 112 -6.28 -15.33 12.64
C ALA A 112 -6.55 -16.35 11.52
N PRO A 113 -7.71 -16.26 10.84
CA PRO A 113 -8.02 -17.15 9.70
C PRO A 113 -7.17 -16.86 8.46
N LEU A 114 -6.35 -15.81 8.48
CA LEU A 114 -5.50 -15.37 7.38
C LEU A 114 -4.02 -15.43 7.77
N THR A 115 -3.20 -15.87 6.82
CA THR A 115 -1.75 -15.66 6.92
C THR A 115 -1.40 -14.17 6.80
N ARG A 116 -0.21 -13.76 7.26
CA ARG A 116 0.26 -12.37 7.10
C ARG A 116 0.27 -11.94 5.63
N LEU A 117 0.75 -12.81 4.74
CA LEU A 117 0.77 -12.56 3.30
C LEU A 117 -0.63 -12.29 2.74
N GLN A 118 -1.61 -13.13 3.11
CA GLN A 118 -3.00 -12.99 2.68
C GLN A 118 -3.63 -11.70 3.22
N GLN A 119 -3.36 -11.38 4.48
CA GLN A 119 -3.81 -10.14 5.09
C GLN A 119 -3.27 -8.93 4.32
N ASP A 120 -1.96 -8.87 4.08
CA ASP A 120 -1.33 -7.73 3.40
C ASP A 120 -1.82 -7.60 1.95
N ILE A 121 -2.00 -8.73 1.23
CA ILE A 121 -2.60 -8.72 -0.11
C ILE A 121 -4.01 -8.12 -0.07
N LEU A 122 -4.87 -8.51 0.87
CA LEU A 122 -6.21 -7.93 0.96
C LEU A 122 -6.17 -6.45 1.32
N ILE A 123 -5.32 -6.02 2.25
CA ILE A 123 -5.18 -4.61 2.62
C ILE A 123 -4.76 -3.78 1.41
N LEU A 124 -3.73 -4.20 0.68
CA LEU A 124 -3.23 -3.50 -0.49
C LEU A 124 -4.27 -3.42 -1.61
N ARG A 125 -5.00 -4.52 -1.85
CA ARG A 125 -5.99 -4.62 -2.92
C ARG A 125 -7.29 -3.87 -2.63
N THR A 126 -7.68 -3.72 -1.37
CA THR A 126 -9.01 -3.21 -0.98
C THR A 126 -8.98 -1.88 -0.25
N ILE A 127 -8.07 -1.72 0.71
CA ILE A 127 -8.00 -0.51 1.55
C ILE A 127 -7.11 0.54 0.89
N VAL A 128 -5.97 0.11 0.36
CA VAL A 128 -5.05 0.99 -0.37
C VAL A 128 -5.49 1.17 -1.82
N GLY A 129 -6.09 0.13 -2.41
CA GLY A 129 -6.66 0.18 -3.77
C GLY A 129 -5.66 -0.11 -4.89
N LEU A 130 -4.55 -0.80 -4.61
CA LEU A 130 -3.62 -1.25 -5.64
C LEU A 130 -4.26 -2.30 -6.54
N ASP A 131 -3.96 -2.24 -7.84
CA ASP A 131 -4.29 -3.31 -8.77
C ASP A 131 -3.44 -4.59 -8.52
N PRO A 132 -3.76 -5.75 -9.14
CA PRO A 132 -2.99 -6.97 -8.95
C PRO A 132 -1.51 -6.85 -9.36
N GLU A 133 -1.22 -6.08 -10.40
CA GLU A 133 0.11 -5.87 -10.96
C GLU A 133 0.96 -5.02 -10.01
N GLN A 134 0.41 -3.91 -9.52
CA GLN A 134 0.99 -3.04 -8.49
C GLN A 134 1.20 -3.79 -7.17
N THR A 135 0.22 -4.61 -6.76
CA THR A 135 0.34 -5.44 -5.54
C THR A 135 1.45 -6.47 -5.70
N ALA A 136 1.61 -7.06 -6.88
CA ALA A 136 2.68 -8.01 -7.17
C ALA A 136 4.06 -7.35 -7.05
N VAL A 137 4.21 -6.13 -7.58
CA VAL A 137 5.43 -5.34 -7.40
C VAL A 137 5.68 -5.04 -5.92
N ALA A 138 4.67 -4.53 -5.20
CA ALA A 138 4.76 -4.18 -3.78
C ALA A 138 5.22 -5.38 -2.91
N MET A 139 4.69 -6.57 -3.19
CA MET A 139 4.92 -7.78 -2.41
C MET A 139 6.06 -8.67 -2.95
N ALA A 140 6.75 -8.27 -4.01
CA ALA A 140 7.73 -9.09 -4.73
C ALA A 140 7.19 -10.48 -5.15
N LEU A 141 5.95 -10.52 -5.65
CA LEU A 141 5.26 -11.72 -6.15
C LEU A 141 4.98 -11.62 -7.65
N SER A 142 4.40 -12.68 -8.21
CA SER A 142 3.75 -12.59 -9.53
C SER A 142 2.27 -12.17 -9.39
N PRO A 143 1.69 -11.47 -10.38
CA PRO A 143 0.26 -11.14 -10.37
C PRO A 143 -0.64 -12.38 -10.27
N ARG A 144 -0.20 -13.51 -10.84
CA ARG A 144 -0.89 -14.80 -10.70
C ARG A 144 -0.94 -15.25 -9.24
N ARG A 145 0.19 -15.19 -8.52
CA ARG A 145 0.26 -15.56 -7.11
C ARG A 145 -0.61 -14.63 -6.25
N VAL A 146 -0.60 -13.32 -6.52
CA VAL A 146 -1.50 -12.37 -5.84
C VAL A 146 -2.96 -12.79 -5.95
N ARG A 147 -3.44 -13.16 -7.15
CA ARG A 147 -4.83 -13.59 -7.36
C ARG A 147 -5.15 -14.90 -6.64
N VAL A 148 -4.22 -15.86 -6.63
CA VAL A 148 -4.38 -17.14 -5.92
C VAL A 148 -4.49 -16.91 -4.41
N GLU A 149 -3.57 -16.14 -3.83
CA GLU A 149 -3.58 -15.84 -2.39
C GLU A 149 -4.80 -15.00 -1.99
N GLN A 150 -5.22 -14.04 -2.82
CA GLN A 150 -6.46 -13.29 -2.61
C GLN A 150 -7.67 -14.24 -2.59
N HIS A 151 -7.76 -15.17 -3.55
CA HIS A 151 -8.85 -16.13 -3.59
C HIS A 151 -8.85 -17.02 -2.35
N ALA A 152 -7.69 -17.56 -1.96
CA ALA A 152 -7.53 -18.36 -0.75
C ALA A 152 -7.93 -17.58 0.51
N ALA A 153 -7.50 -16.32 0.63
CA ALA A 153 -7.86 -15.45 1.74
C ALA A 153 -9.37 -15.25 1.87
N LEU A 154 -10.05 -14.94 0.76
CA LEU A 154 -11.50 -14.76 0.75
C LEU A 154 -12.25 -16.06 1.08
N SER A 155 -11.73 -17.21 0.67
CA SER A 155 -12.28 -18.51 1.04
C SER A 155 -12.12 -18.79 2.53
N SER A 156 -10.94 -18.51 3.12
CA SER A 156 -10.72 -18.63 4.56
C SER A 156 -11.63 -17.72 5.38
N LEU A 157 -11.83 -16.47 4.95
CA LEU A 157 -12.74 -15.53 5.63
C LEU A 157 -14.21 -15.95 5.58
N ARG A 158 -14.62 -16.75 4.60
CA ARG A 158 -15.99 -17.28 4.51
C ARG A 158 -16.21 -18.51 5.40
N ALA A 159 -15.14 -19.19 5.78
CA ALA A 159 -15.18 -20.40 6.58
C ALA A 159 -15.02 -20.14 8.09
N ALA A 160 -14.54 -18.95 8.46
CA ALA A 160 -14.41 -18.47 9.84
C ALA A 160 -15.70 -17.83 10.34
#